data_AF-A0A7D7BP06-F1
#
_entry.id   AF-A0A7D7BP06-F1
#
_cell.length_a   1.000
_cell.length_b   1.000
_cell.length_c   1.000
_cell.angle_alpha   90.00
_cell.angle_beta   90.00
_cell.angle_gamma   90.00
#
_symmetry.space_group_name_H-M   'P 1'
#
loop_
_entity.id
_entity.type
_entity.pdbx_description
1 polymer ?
#
loop_
_entity_poly.entity_id
_entity_poly.type
_entity_poly.pdbx_seq_one_letter_code
_entity_poly.pdbx_strand_id
1 'polypeptide(L)'
;MREPRRNSSNISPSSLKVMLFLSSRENEVSIESPSMKNGFFTTCLQRGLRGGADVNRDRIITAKELFEFVSQGVKKLSRDKQHPVMWGKFSDSMPVMIW
;
A
#
# COMPACT_ATOMS: atom_id res chain seq x y z
N MET A 1 -43.12 -13.02 -21.33
CA MET A 1 -42.29 -11.79 -21.40
C MET A 1 -40.88 -12.15 -20.95
N ARG A 2 -39.86 -11.94 -21.78
CA ARG A 2 -38.46 -12.16 -21.41
C ARG A 2 -37.90 -10.82 -20.91
N GLU A 3 -37.43 -10.80 -19.67
CA GLU A 3 -36.70 -9.67 -19.09
C GLU A 3 -35.50 -9.29 -19.97
N PRO A 4 -35.23 -8.00 -20.21
CA PRO A 4 -34.07 -7.59 -20.98
C PRO A 4 -32.79 -7.88 -20.19
N ARG A 5 -31.80 -8.48 -20.86
CA ARG A 5 -30.45 -8.70 -20.32
C ARG A 5 -29.88 -7.35 -19.84
N ARG A 6 -29.49 -7.28 -18.56
CA ARG A 6 -28.75 -6.14 -17.98
C ARG A 6 -27.51 -5.86 -18.85
N ASN A 7 -27.42 -4.64 -19.36
CA ASN A 7 -26.22 -4.13 -20.04
C ASN A 7 -25.01 -4.28 -19.12
N SER A 8 -24.01 -5.02 -19.57
CA SER A 8 -22.67 -5.01 -18.99
C SER A 8 -22.15 -3.57 -19.08
N SER A 9 -22.12 -2.85 -17.97
CA SER A 9 -21.48 -1.54 -17.90
C SER A 9 -20.04 -1.68 -18.35
N ASN A 10 -19.67 -1.04 -19.47
CA ASN A 10 -18.28 -0.89 -19.88
C ASN A 10 -17.54 -0.14 -18.78
N ILE A 11 -16.89 -0.87 -17.87
CA ILE A 11 -15.98 -0.28 -16.88
C ILE A 11 -14.81 0.27 -17.69
N SER A 12 -14.78 1.59 -17.88
CA SER A 12 -13.60 2.22 -18.44
C SER A 12 -12.43 1.99 -17.47
N PRO A 13 -11.24 1.58 -17.94
CA PRO A 13 -10.08 1.39 -17.06
C PRO A 13 -9.76 2.63 -16.20
N SER A 14 -10.15 3.82 -16.68
CA SER A 14 -9.97 5.11 -16.01
C SER A 14 -10.85 5.33 -14.76
N SER A 15 -11.86 4.48 -14.55
CA SER A 15 -12.77 4.48 -13.40
C SER A 15 -12.32 3.57 -12.25
N LEU A 16 -11.35 2.68 -12.50
CA LEU A 16 -10.80 1.80 -11.47
C LEU A 16 -9.82 2.59 -10.57
N LYS A 17 -10.08 2.56 -9.27
CA LYS A 17 -9.15 3.07 -8.25
C LYS A 17 -8.13 1.97 -7.92
N VAL A 18 -7.05 1.94 -8.69
CA VAL A 18 -5.96 0.98 -8.49
C VAL A 18 -4.84 1.66 -7.73
N MET A 19 -4.33 0.99 -6.70
CA MET A 19 -3.12 1.34 -5.96
C MET A 19 -2.10 0.20 -6.09
N LEU A 20 -0.91 0.53 -6.57
CA LEU A 20 0.27 -0.31 -6.60
C LEU A 20 1.17 0.15 -5.46
N PHE A 21 1.53 -0.75 -4.55
CA PHE A 21 2.48 -0.45 -3.49
C PHE A 21 3.67 -1.40 -3.59
N LEU A 22 4.79 -0.87 -4.07
CA LEU A 22 5.98 -1.62 -4.44
C LEU A 22 7.06 -1.47 -3.37
N SER A 23 7.86 -2.52 -3.20
CA SER A 23 8.84 -2.64 -2.12
C SER A 23 10.09 -1.78 -2.29
N SER A 24 10.47 -1.44 -3.53
CA SER A 24 11.67 -0.67 -3.85
C SER A 24 11.47 0.14 -5.14
N ARG A 25 12.38 1.10 -5.39
CA ARG A 25 12.49 1.78 -6.69
C ARG A 25 13.07 0.85 -7.75
N GLU A 26 12.98 1.27 -9.01
CA GLU A 26 13.45 0.51 -10.18
C GLU A 26 14.94 0.14 -10.12
N ASN A 27 15.77 0.98 -9.50
CA ASN A 27 17.22 0.81 -9.38
C ASN A 27 17.66 0.31 -7.99
N GLU A 28 16.73 -0.22 -7.20
CA GLU A 28 16.95 -0.68 -5.83
C GLU A 28 16.47 -2.12 -5.64
N VAL A 29 17.15 -2.85 -4.76
CA VAL A 29 16.79 -4.23 -4.42
C VAL A 29 15.81 -4.28 -3.26
N SER A 30 14.95 -5.29 -3.27
CA SER A 30 14.12 -5.63 -2.11
C SER A 30 14.95 -6.45 -1.11
N ILE A 31 15.21 -5.88 0.07
CA ILE A 31 16.17 -6.45 1.02
C ILE A 31 15.49 -7.42 1.98
N GLU A 32 16.11 -8.58 2.13
CA GLU A 32 15.81 -9.62 3.11
C GLU A 32 17.03 -9.91 3.97
N SER A 33 16.83 -10.27 5.24
CA SER A 33 17.91 -10.64 6.17
C SER A 33 17.68 -12.06 6.68
N PRO A 34 18.72 -12.92 6.74
CA PRO A 34 18.61 -14.24 7.36
C PRO A 34 18.16 -14.21 8.83
N SER A 35 18.38 -13.08 9.52
CA SER A 35 17.96 -12.87 10.90
C SER A 35 16.49 -12.46 11.04
N MET A 36 15.77 -12.29 9.93
CA MET A 36 14.38 -11.84 9.91
C MET A 36 13.50 -12.84 9.18
N LYS A 37 12.26 -12.99 9.64
CA LYS A 37 11.27 -13.86 9.00
C LYS A 37 10.77 -13.34 7.65
N ASN A 38 10.74 -12.01 7.49
CA ASN A 38 10.21 -11.32 6.31
C ASN A 38 11.24 -10.29 5.83
N GLY A 39 11.14 -9.89 4.56
CA GLY A 39 11.86 -8.72 4.03
C GLY A 39 11.49 -7.41 4.76
N PHE A 40 12.31 -6.38 4.59
CA PHE A 40 12.12 -5.10 5.28
C PHE A 40 10.77 -4.47 4.94
N PHE A 41 10.40 -4.45 3.66
CA PHE A 41 9.10 -3.96 3.21
C PHE A 41 7.94 -4.70 3.86
N THR A 42 7.89 -6.02 3.72
CA THR A 42 6.79 -6.85 4.26
C THR A 42 6.69 -6.73 5.78
N THR A 43 7.81 -6.62 6.48
CA THR A 43 7.84 -6.39 7.93
C THR A 43 7.18 -5.06 8.30
N CYS A 44 7.53 -3.97 7.61
CA CYS A 44 6.96 -2.66 7.84
C CYS A 44 5.48 -2.59 7.43
N LEU A 45 5.12 -3.16 6.29
CA LEU A 45 3.74 -3.23 5.80
C LEU A 45 2.83 -3.95 6.81
N GLN A 46 3.26 -5.12 7.28
CA GLN A 46 2.50 -5.89 8.27
C GLN A 46 2.36 -5.14 9.60
N ARG A 47 3.38 -4.40 10.03
CA ARG A 47 3.28 -3.56 11.24
C ARG A 47 2.33 -2.38 11.04
N GLY A 48 2.36 -1.74 9.87
CA GLY A 48 1.45 -0.65 9.52
C GLY A 48 0.00 -1.11 9.55
N LEU A 49 -0.28 -2.23 8.87
CA LEU A 49 -1.61 -2.86 8.81
C LEU A 49 -2.05 -3.51 10.13
N ARG A 50 -1.26 -3.49 11.20
CA ARG A 50 -1.70 -3.87 12.56
C ARG A 50 -2.03 -2.66 13.43
N GLY A 51 -2.21 -1.49 12.81
CA GLY A 51 -2.51 -0.22 13.49
C GLY A 51 -1.29 0.68 13.66
N GLY A 52 -0.08 0.24 13.29
CA GLY A 52 1.11 1.09 13.41
C GLY A 52 1.06 2.32 12.52
N ALA A 53 0.32 2.26 11.40
CA ALA A 53 0.16 3.37 10.48
C ALA A 53 -1.01 4.32 10.84
N ASP A 54 -1.84 4.01 11.83
CA ASP A 54 -2.92 4.91 12.30
C ASP A 54 -2.33 6.03 13.17
N VAL A 55 -1.85 7.11 12.54
CA VAL A 55 -1.11 8.19 13.22
C VAL A 55 -2.08 9.10 13.97
N ASN A 56 -3.23 9.39 13.38
CA ASN A 56 -4.22 10.30 13.94
C ASN A 56 -5.19 9.62 14.94
N ARG A 57 -5.14 8.28 15.03
CA ARG A 57 -5.95 7.43 15.94
C ARG A 57 -7.44 7.46 15.66
N ASP A 58 -7.82 7.64 14.39
CA ASP A 58 -9.22 7.63 13.96
C ASP A 58 -9.74 6.22 13.58
N ARG A 59 -8.89 5.19 13.75
CA ARG A 59 -9.15 3.78 13.39
C ARG A 59 -9.32 3.54 11.88
N ILE A 60 -8.85 4.46 11.06
CA ILE A 60 -8.78 4.31 9.61
C ILE A 60 -7.32 4.43 9.22
N ILE A 61 -6.82 3.50 8.40
CA ILE A 61 -5.50 3.64 7.80
C ILE A 61 -5.70 4.10 6.36
N THR A 62 -5.28 5.33 6.08
CA THR A 62 -5.30 5.90 4.73
C THR A 62 -4.09 5.45 3.90
N ALA A 63 -4.19 5.57 2.58
CA ALA A 63 -3.08 5.27 1.67
C ALA A 63 -1.82 6.10 2.01
N LYS A 64 -2.01 7.39 2.32
CA LYS A 64 -0.92 8.29 2.72
C LYS A 64 -0.25 7.83 4.02
N GLU A 65 -1.03 7.58 5.05
CA GLU A 65 -0.50 7.12 6.34
C GLU A 65 0.26 5.80 6.23
N LEU A 66 -0.30 4.85 5.48
CA LEU A 66 0.35 3.58 5.24
C LEU A 66 1.68 3.77 4.50
N PHE A 67 1.69 4.61 3.46
CA PHE A 67 2.91 4.92 2.72
C PHE A 67 3.98 5.55 3.61
N GLU A 68 3.63 6.59 4.37
CA GLU A 68 4.57 7.30 5.25
C GLU A 68 5.17 6.36 6.30
N PHE A 69 4.34 5.56 6.97
CA PHE A 69 4.78 4.60 7.97
C PHE A 69 5.75 3.57 7.40
N VAL A 70 5.38 2.95 6.27
CA VAL A 70 6.19 1.90 5.64
C VAL A 70 7.47 2.48 5.07
N SER A 71 7.41 3.63 4.39
CA SER A 71 8.57 4.30 3.79
C SER A 71 9.61 4.65 4.85
N GLN A 72 9.20 5.27 5.96
CA GLN A 72 10.10 5.58 7.09
C GLN A 72 10.73 4.32 7.69
N GLY A 73 9.93 3.26 7.89
CA GLY A 73 10.41 2.00 8.44
C GLY A 73 11.43 1.31 7.54
N VAL A 74 11.16 1.20 6.24
CA VAL A 74 12.04 0.53 5.27
C VAL A 74 13.32 1.31 5.07
N LYS A 75 13.24 2.65 4.96
CA LYS A 75 14.43 3.51 4.89
C LYS A 75 15.34 3.31 6.11
N LYS A 76 14.77 3.23 7.31
CA LYS A 76 15.53 2.99 8.54
C LYS A 76 16.17 1.60 8.58
N LEU A 77 15.43 0.54 8.25
CA LEU A 77 15.94 -0.84 8.25
C LEU A 77 17.02 -1.07 7.19
N SER A 78 16.83 -0.49 6.00
CA SER A 78 17.75 -0.62 4.87
C SER A 78 19.00 0.25 4.98
N ARG A 79 19.07 1.16 5.97
CA ARG A 79 20.08 2.23 6.04
C ARG A 79 20.10 3.07 4.76
N ASP A 80 18.91 3.53 4.35
CA ASP A 80 18.68 4.38 3.19
C ASP A 80 18.96 3.72 1.82
N LYS A 81 18.95 2.38 1.76
CA LYS A 81 19.22 1.61 0.53
C LYS A 81 17.98 1.10 -0.20
N GLN A 82 16.81 1.20 0.44
CA GLN A 82 15.55 0.74 -0.13
C GLN A 82 14.44 1.75 0.17
N HIS A 83 13.72 2.13 -0.88
CA HIS A 83 12.65 3.12 -0.85
C HIS A 83 11.38 2.54 -1.48
N PRO A 84 10.36 2.20 -0.67
CA PRO A 84 9.06 1.78 -1.17
C PRO A 84 8.42 2.87 -2.03
N VAL A 85 7.62 2.47 -3.03
CA VAL A 85 6.96 3.39 -3.96
C VAL A 85 5.50 3.05 -4.08
N MET A 86 4.62 4.06 -4.04
CA MET A 86 3.18 3.88 -4.21
C MET A 86 2.70 4.63 -5.45
N TRP A 87 2.07 3.92 -6.37
CA TRP A 87 1.59 4.42 -7.67
C TRP A 87 0.13 4.11 -7.88
N GLY A 88 -0.59 4.94 -8.62
CA GLY A 88 -1.98 4.66 -8.99
C GLY A 88 -2.83 5.91 -9.05
N LYS A 89 -4.14 5.71 -9.27
CA LYS A 89 -5.13 6.79 -9.32
C LYS A 89 -6.08 6.66 -8.13
N PHE A 90 -5.69 7.27 -7.02
CA PHE A 90 -6.44 7.30 -5.77
C PHE A 90 -6.15 8.62 -5.03
N SER A 91 -6.98 8.94 -4.03
CA SER A 91 -6.73 10.08 -3.14
C SER A 91 -5.87 9.64 -1.96
N ASP A 92 -5.07 10.56 -1.41
CA ASP A 92 -4.30 10.34 -0.17
C ASP A 92 -5.17 9.80 0.97
N SER A 93 -6.42 10.28 1.04
CA SER A 93 -7.44 9.89 2.01
C SER A 93 -8.16 8.57 1.70
N MET A 94 -7.75 7.84 0.66
CA MET A 94 -8.34 6.54 0.33
C MET A 94 -8.14 5.60 1.52
N PRO A 95 -9.21 5.06 2.12
CA PRO A 95 -9.08 4.09 3.21
C PRO A 95 -8.53 2.78 2.63
N VAL A 96 -7.41 2.32 3.19
CA VAL A 96 -6.84 1.00 2.88
C VAL A 96 -7.37 -0.05 3.84
N MET A 97 -7.63 0.34 5.09
CA MET A 97 -8.16 -0.55 6.12
C MET A 97 -8.97 0.24 7.15
N ILE A 98 -10.07 -0.34 7.60
CA ILE A 98 -10.98 0.20 8.60
C ILE A 98 -11.21 -0.91 9.63
N TRP A 99 -11.17 -0.55 10.92
CA TRP A 99 -11.37 -1.47 12.04
C TRP A 99 -12.70 -1.26 12.74
#